data_AF-H8FSW0-F1
#
_entry.id   AF-H8FSW0-F1
#
_cell.length_a   1.000
_cell.length_b   1.000
_cell.length_c   1.000
_cell.angle_alpha   90.00
_cell.angle_beta   90.00
_cell.angle_gamma   90.00
#
_symmetry.space_group_name_H-M   'P 1'
#
loop_
_entity.id
_entity.type
_entity.pdbx_description
1 polymer ?
#
loop_
_entity_poly.entity_id
_entity_poly.type
_entity_poly.pdbx_seq_one_letter_code
_entity_poly.pdbx_strand_id
1 'polypeptide(L)'
;MGWDDPTGLVADINIRIELRRLADRALEMDNGPLMAILEVAINSLDERIADPSSYVRRDHPLTRRSGGLICRNVRIDGRRTSVKLEAEFWRALETLSSEVGCSVDELCQTARRRHPDGGLTSAIRVFVLASREGDPSGTRRSGRQSSPVEV
;
A
#
# COMPACT_ATOMS: atom_id res chain seq x y z
N MET A 1 22.37 -26.30 1.96
CA MET A 1 21.26 -26.58 1.02
C MET A 1 20.13 -25.63 1.38
N GLY A 2 20.17 -24.42 0.80
CA GLY A 2 19.17 -23.39 1.05
C GLY A 2 17.95 -23.65 0.17
N TRP A 3 16.85 -24.09 0.78
CA TRP A 3 15.52 -23.95 0.20
C TRP A 3 15.06 -22.53 0.48
N ASP A 4 15.71 -21.54 -0.13
CA ASP A 4 15.13 -20.22 -0.22
C ASP A 4 13.99 -20.36 -1.22
N ASP A 5 12.73 -20.34 -0.75
CA ASP A 5 11.52 -20.23 -1.58
C ASP A 5 11.28 -18.74 -1.85
N PRO A 6 11.79 -18.15 -2.95
CA PRO A 6 11.58 -16.74 -3.27
C PRO A 6 10.22 -16.53 -3.96
N THR A 7 9.40 -17.60 -4.06
CA THR A 7 8.33 -17.75 -5.05
C THR A 7 6.95 -17.82 -4.38
N GLY A 8 6.86 -18.22 -3.10
CA GLY A 8 5.62 -18.16 -2.30
C GLY A 8 4.72 -19.40 -2.44
N LEU A 9 5.11 -20.36 -3.27
CA LEU A 9 4.40 -21.61 -3.49
C LEU A 9 4.37 -22.49 -2.23
N VAL A 10 5.49 -22.60 -1.50
CA VAL A 10 5.54 -23.42 -0.29
C VAL A 10 4.67 -22.81 0.81
N ALA A 11 4.63 -21.48 0.89
CA ALA A 11 3.73 -20.77 1.79
C ALA A 11 2.25 -21.03 1.46
N ASP A 12 1.85 -20.94 0.20
CA ASP A 12 0.47 -21.21 -0.24
C ASP A 12 0.07 -22.68 0.01
N ILE A 13 0.97 -23.64 -0.23
CA ILE A 13 0.75 -25.06 0.08
C ILE A 13 0.52 -25.26 1.59
N ASN A 14 1.37 -24.67 2.43
CA ASN A 14 1.23 -24.78 3.89
C ASN A 14 -0.10 -24.17 4.37
N ILE A 15 -0.48 -23.01 3.84
CA ILE A 15 -1.76 -22.38 4.17
C ILE A 15 -2.93 -23.26 3.72
N ARG A 16 -2.90 -23.80 2.49
CA ARG A 16 -3.95 -24.70 1.99
C ARG A 16 -4.17 -25.91 2.92
N ILE A 17 -3.07 -26.50 3.41
CA ILE A 17 -3.13 -27.64 4.35
C ILE A 17 -3.82 -27.22 5.66
N GLU A 18 -3.44 -26.07 6.22
CA GLU A 18 -4.07 -25.56 7.45
C GLU A 18 -5.54 -25.21 7.26
N LEU A 19 -5.92 -24.64 6.11
CA LEU A 19 -7.32 -24.36 5.80
C LEU A 19 -8.14 -25.64 5.66
N ARG A 20 -7.59 -26.71 5.05
CA ARG A 20 -8.26 -28.01 4.99
C ARG A 20 -8.48 -28.59 6.38
N ARG A 21 -7.47 -28.55 7.26
CA ARG A 21 -7.61 -28.97 8.67
C ARG A 21 -8.66 -28.15 9.43
N LEU A 22 -8.78 -26.85 9.12
CA LEU A 22 -9.81 -25.99 9.69
C LEU A 22 -11.20 -26.32 9.15
N ALA A 23 -11.31 -26.64 7.86
CA ALA A 23 -12.56 -27.02 7.22
C ALA A 23 -13.09 -28.33 7.80
N ASP A 24 -12.23 -29.32 8.01
CA ASP A 24 -12.59 -30.59 8.66
C ASP A 24 -13.17 -30.35 10.06
N ARG A 25 -12.54 -29.47 10.86
CA ARG A 25 -13.07 -29.06 12.17
C ARG A 25 -14.38 -28.26 12.08
N ALA A 26 -14.52 -27.39 11.09
CA ALA A 26 -15.75 -26.62 10.91
C ALA A 26 -16.93 -27.53 10.55
N LEU A 27 -16.68 -28.61 9.80
CA LEU A 27 -17.64 -29.65 9.49
C LEU A 27 -18.05 -30.43 10.76
N GLU A 28 -17.08 -30.85 11.59
CA GLU A 28 -17.35 -31.50 12.89
C GLU A 28 -18.20 -30.63 13.83
N MET A 29 -18.09 -29.31 13.70
CA MET A 29 -18.83 -28.32 14.49
C MET A 29 -20.17 -27.91 13.86
N ASP A 30 -20.58 -28.51 12.73
CA ASP A 30 -21.77 -28.11 11.94
C ASP A 30 -21.82 -26.61 11.59
N ASN A 31 -20.65 -25.97 11.44
CA ASN A 31 -20.54 -24.53 11.19
C ASN A 31 -20.52 -24.21 9.69
N GLY A 32 -21.69 -24.27 9.07
CA GLY A 32 -21.88 -24.00 7.63
C GLY A 32 -21.28 -22.66 7.15
N PRO A 33 -21.50 -21.52 7.84
CA PRO A 33 -20.92 -20.24 7.43
C PRO A 33 -19.38 -20.22 7.42
N LEU A 34 -18.74 -20.80 8.44
CA LEU A 34 -17.28 -20.90 8.50
C LEU A 34 -16.76 -21.83 7.40
N MET A 35 -17.43 -22.97 7.17
CA MET A 35 -17.11 -23.90 6.10
C MET A 35 -17.12 -23.20 4.74
N ALA A 36 -18.17 -22.44 4.43
CA ALA A 36 -18.28 -21.71 3.16
C ALA A 36 -17.12 -20.72 2.94
N ILE A 37 -16.71 -20.01 4.00
CA ILE A 37 -15.55 -19.09 3.93
C ILE A 37 -14.25 -19.86 3.67
N LEU A 38 -14.05 -20.97 4.39
CA LEU A 38 -12.86 -21.81 4.25
C LEU A 38 -12.80 -22.46 2.86
N GLU A 39 -13.92 -22.93 2.33
CA GLU A 39 -14.01 -23.48 0.97
C GLU A 39 -13.63 -22.46 -0.10
N VAL A 40 -14.13 -21.23 0.00
CA VAL A 40 -13.75 -20.15 -0.94
C VAL A 40 -12.25 -19.89 -0.86
N ALA A 41 -11.69 -19.78 0.35
CA ALA A 41 -10.25 -19.53 0.54
C ALA A 41 -9.37 -20.68 0.03
N ILE A 42 -9.80 -21.93 0.22
CA ILE A 42 -9.13 -23.12 -0.31
C ILE A 42 -9.18 -23.12 -1.84
N ASN A 43 -10.35 -22.88 -2.45
CA ASN A 43 -10.49 -22.87 -3.91
C ASN A 43 -9.60 -21.79 -4.56
N SER A 44 -9.53 -20.60 -3.95
CA SER A 44 -8.63 -19.55 -4.42
C SER A 44 -7.14 -19.94 -4.34
N LEU A 45 -6.74 -20.75 -3.36
CA LEU A 45 -5.36 -21.28 -3.28
C LEU A 45 -5.12 -22.41 -4.28
N ASP A 46 -6.11 -23.28 -4.48
CA ASP A 46 -6.04 -24.38 -5.44
C ASP A 46 -5.82 -23.86 -6.86
N GLU A 47 -6.51 -22.77 -7.23
CA GLU A 47 -6.32 -22.07 -8.50
C GLU A 47 -4.89 -21.51 -8.66
N ARG A 48 -4.32 -20.91 -7.61
CA ARG A 48 -2.95 -20.39 -7.66
C ARG A 48 -1.90 -21.50 -7.73
N ILE A 49 -2.05 -22.54 -6.90
CA ILE A 49 -1.14 -23.68 -6.85
C ILE A 49 -1.17 -24.45 -8.19
N ALA A 50 -2.32 -24.53 -8.85
CA ALA A 50 -2.48 -25.19 -10.14
C ALA A 50 -1.78 -24.47 -11.30
N ASP A 51 -1.45 -23.18 -11.15
CA ASP A 51 -0.65 -22.41 -12.12
C ASP A 51 0.73 -22.07 -11.54
N PRO A 52 1.77 -22.90 -11.77
CA PRO A 52 3.15 -22.62 -11.34
C PRO A 52 3.71 -21.31 -11.90
N SER A 53 3.19 -20.84 -13.04
CA SER A 53 3.62 -19.58 -13.65
C SER A 53 3.08 -18.35 -12.91
N SER A 54 2.04 -18.51 -12.08
CA SER A 54 1.48 -17.47 -11.23
C SER A 54 2.49 -16.97 -10.19
N TYR A 55 3.47 -17.80 -9.83
CA TYR A 55 4.53 -17.46 -8.87
C TYR A 55 5.83 -16.97 -9.55
N VAL A 56 5.99 -17.14 -10.86
CA VAL A 56 7.20 -16.71 -11.58
C VAL A 56 7.20 -15.20 -11.74
N ARG A 57 7.97 -14.49 -10.89
CA ARG A 57 8.57 -13.15 -11.14
C ARG A 57 7.75 -12.21 -12.04
N ARG A 58 6.45 -12.14 -11.78
CA ARG A 58 5.65 -10.94 -11.95
C ARG A 58 5.41 -10.47 -10.53
N ASP A 59 5.13 -9.19 -10.34
CA ASP A 59 4.23 -8.83 -9.26
C ASP A 59 2.95 -9.65 -9.51
N HIS A 60 2.92 -10.91 -9.04
CA HIS A 60 1.66 -11.55 -8.74
C HIS A 60 1.00 -10.54 -7.81
N PRO A 61 -0.26 -10.18 -8.02
CA PRO A 61 -0.99 -9.49 -6.98
C PRO A 61 -1.20 -10.51 -5.85
N LEU A 62 -0.12 -10.89 -5.15
CA LEU A 62 -0.12 -10.84 -3.70
C LEU A 62 -0.93 -9.60 -3.44
N THR A 63 -2.11 -9.76 -2.84
CA THR A 63 -2.86 -8.64 -2.31
C THR A 63 -1.81 -7.73 -1.71
N ARG A 64 -1.44 -6.68 -2.44
CA ARG A 64 -0.47 -5.71 -1.96
C ARG A 64 -1.39 -5.01 -1.00
N ARG A 65 -1.45 -5.53 0.23
CA ARG A 65 -1.75 -4.74 1.39
C ARG A 65 -0.59 -3.75 1.38
N SER A 66 -0.73 -2.74 0.52
CA SER A 66 0.09 -1.55 0.48
C SER A 66 0.35 -1.22 1.93
N GLY A 67 1.64 -1.24 2.32
CA GLY A 67 2.12 -1.50 3.67
C GLY A 67 1.16 -1.06 4.78
N GLY A 68 0.91 -2.00 5.72
CA GLY A 68 -0.14 -1.89 6.74
C GLY A 68 -0.37 -0.48 7.26
N LEU A 69 -1.65 -0.10 7.38
CA LEU A 69 -2.06 1.23 7.81
C LEU A 69 -1.38 1.60 9.15
N ILE A 70 -0.58 2.65 9.13
CA ILE A 70 0.07 3.20 10.31
C ILE A 70 -0.85 4.27 10.90
N CYS A 71 -1.11 4.18 12.19
CA CYS A 71 -1.90 5.15 12.92
C CYS A 71 -0.98 6.21 13.54
N ARG A 72 -1.20 7.49 13.21
CA ARG A 72 -0.47 8.62 13.79
C ARG A 72 -1.43 9.72 14.21
N ASN A 73 -0.98 10.59 15.10
CA ASN A 73 -1.75 11.76 15.53
C ASN A 73 -1.24 12.99 14.81
N VAL A 74 -2.18 13.78 14.29
CA VAL A 74 -1.93 15.09 13.68
C VAL A 74 -2.82 16.13 14.33
N ARG A 75 -2.47 17.42 14.25
CA ARG A 75 -3.34 18.52 14.69
C ARG A 75 -4.13 19.09 13.51
N ILE A 76 -5.45 19.09 13.64
CA ILE A 76 -6.39 19.67 12.66
C ILE A 76 -7.33 20.60 13.41
N ASP A 77 -7.41 21.87 12.99
CA ASP A 77 -8.23 22.91 13.62
C ASP A 77 -7.98 23.02 15.14
N GLY A 78 -6.71 22.89 15.54
CA GLY A 78 -6.29 22.89 16.95
C GLY A 78 -6.62 21.60 17.73
N ARG A 79 -7.25 20.60 17.10
CA ARG A 79 -7.64 19.33 17.72
C ARG A 79 -6.70 18.19 17.31
N ARG A 80 -6.27 17.38 18.29
CA ARG A 80 -5.52 16.15 18.03
C ARG A 80 -6.43 15.12 17.38
N THR A 81 -6.08 14.71 16.16
CA THR A 81 -6.85 13.79 15.33
C THR A 81 -5.99 12.58 14.99
N SER A 82 -6.51 11.39 15.25
CA SER A 82 -5.83 10.14 14.91
C SER A 82 -6.17 9.74 13.47
N VAL A 83 -5.16 9.50 12.65
CA VAL A 83 -5.29 9.16 11.23
C VAL A 83 -4.60 7.83 10.97
N LYS A 84 -5.27 6.92 10.26
CA LYS A 84 -4.71 5.66 9.75
C LYS A 84 -4.46 5.80 8.26
N LEU A 85 -3.22 5.59 7.83
CA LEU A 85 -2.78 5.79 6.45
C LEU A 85 -1.66 4.79 6.09
N GLU A 86 -1.54 4.44 4.81
CA GLU A 86 -0.48 3.56 4.33
C GLU A 86 0.90 4.20 4.56
N ALA A 87 1.91 3.35 4.80
CA ALA A 87 3.27 3.82 5.09
C ALA A 87 3.82 4.77 4.01
N GLU A 88 3.49 4.53 2.74
CA GLU A 88 3.99 5.34 1.63
C GLU A 88 3.40 6.75 1.60
N PHE A 89 2.15 6.94 2.00
CA PHE A 89 1.60 8.28 2.13
C PHE A 89 2.20 9.05 3.31
N TRP A 90 2.51 8.36 4.43
CA TRP A 90 3.22 9.00 5.54
C TRP A 90 4.61 9.48 5.13
N ARG A 91 5.37 8.64 4.42
CA ARG A 91 6.68 9.03 3.87
C ARG A 91 6.55 10.19 2.88
N ALA A 92 5.57 10.14 1.98
CA ALA A 92 5.37 11.21 1.01
C ALA A 92 5.00 12.55 1.67
N LEU A 93 4.26 12.53 2.78
CA LEU A 93 3.99 13.72 3.61
C LEU A 93 5.26 14.24 4.27
N GLU A 94 6.10 13.37 4.85
CA GLU A 94 7.38 13.74 5.47
C GLU A 94 8.32 14.39 4.43
N THR A 95 8.42 13.79 3.24
CA THR A 95 9.21 14.34 2.13
C THR A 95 8.67 15.71 1.71
N LEU A 96 7.36 15.83 1.45
CA LEU A 96 6.75 17.10 1.05
C LEU A 96 6.90 18.18 2.13
N SER A 97 6.82 17.80 3.40
CA SER A 97 7.01 18.72 4.53
C SER A 97 8.42 19.31 4.54
N SER A 98 9.42 18.47 4.22
CA SER A 98 10.82 18.87 4.10
C SER A 98 11.07 19.74 2.86
N GLU A 99 10.43 19.43 1.73
CA GLU A 99 10.55 20.18 0.47
C GLU A 99 9.95 21.59 0.57
N VAL A 100 8.78 21.72 1.22
CA VAL A 100 8.04 22.98 1.31
C VAL A 100 8.42 23.78 2.56
N GLY A 101 9.13 23.17 3.52
CA GLY A 101 9.53 23.82 4.77
C GLY A 101 8.36 24.07 5.73
N CYS A 102 7.41 23.14 5.79
CA CYS A 102 6.26 23.19 6.70
C CYS A 102 6.12 21.87 7.46
N SER A 103 5.24 21.83 8.46
CA SER A 103 4.96 20.62 9.24
C SER A 103 3.96 19.68 8.56
N VAL A 104 3.99 18.39 8.91
CA VAL A 104 2.98 17.41 8.47
C VAL A 104 1.57 17.83 8.91
N ASP A 105 1.43 18.43 10.10
CA ASP A 105 0.16 18.98 10.59
C ASP A 105 -0.41 20.04 9.63
N GLU A 106 0.43 20.98 9.16
CA GLU A 106 0.03 22.03 8.22
C GLU A 106 -0.35 21.47 6.83
N LEU A 107 0.35 20.43 6.37
CA LEU A 107 0.00 19.72 5.15
C LEU A 107 -1.36 19.03 5.28
N CYS A 108 -1.61 18.31 6.38
CA CYS A 108 -2.90 17.66 6.63
C CYS A 108 -4.04 18.69 6.77
N GLN A 109 -3.78 19.82 7.43
CA GLN A 109 -4.73 20.93 7.53
C GLN A 109 -5.05 21.51 6.15
N THR A 110 -4.05 21.64 5.29
CA THR A 110 -4.22 22.12 3.92
C THR A 110 -5.00 21.13 3.07
N ALA A 111 -4.73 19.82 3.20
CA ALA A 111 -5.51 18.77 2.57
C ALA A 111 -6.98 18.84 2.98
N ARG A 112 -7.26 19.00 4.29
CA ARG A 112 -8.62 19.17 4.82
C ARG A 112 -9.33 20.37 4.21
N ARG A 113 -8.66 21.52 4.06
CA ARG A 113 -9.26 22.72 3.45
C ARG A 113 -9.54 22.57 1.95
N ARG A 114 -8.67 21.85 1.22
CA ARG A 114 -8.84 21.61 -0.23
C ARG A 114 -9.90 20.57 -0.55
N HIS A 115 -10.21 19.68 0.39
CA HIS A 115 -11.24 18.66 0.27
C HIS A 115 -12.20 18.70 1.48
N PRO A 116 -13.02 19.75 1.59
CA PRO A 116 -13.90 19.95 2.75
C PRO A 116 -15.00 18.89 2.84
N ASP A 117 -15.49 18.40 1.70
CA ASP A 117 -16.63 17.48 1.61
C ASP A 117 -16.25 16.01 1.88
N GLY A 118 -14.97 15.71 2.06
CA GLY A 118 -14.44 14.35 2.25
C GLY A 118 -13.96 14.03 3.67
N GLY A 119 -13.68 12.75 3.92
CA GLY A 119 -12.96 12.33 5.14
C GLY A 119 -11.51 12.83 5.14
N LEU A 120 -10.92 13.06 6.33
CA LEU A 120 -9.54 13.54 6.45
C LEU A 120 -8.54 12.58 5.75
N THR A 121 -8.72 11.28 5.92
CA THR A 121 -7.84 10.27 5.32
C THR A 121 -7.88 10.32 3.79
N SER A 122 -9.06 10.43 3.18
CA SER A 122 -9.18 10.54 1.72
C SER A 122 -8.66 11.88 1.22
N ALA A 123 -8.93 12.98 1.94
CA ALA A 123 -8.40 14.30 1.64
C ALA A 123 -6.86 14.30 1.60
N ILE A 124 -6.21 13.67 2.57
CA ILE A 124 -4.76 13.52 2.62
C ILE A 124 -4.23 12.72 1.42
N ARG A 125 -4.85 11.59 1.07
CA ARG A 125 -4.41 10.77 -0.07
C ARG A 125 -4.47 11.54 -1.39
N VAL A 126 -5.59 12.22 -1.65
CA VAL A 126 -5.78 13.01 -2.87
C VAL A 126 -4.81 14.19 -2.90
N PHE A 127 -4.61 14.87 -1.77
CA PHE A 127 -3.65 15.96 -1.66
C PHE A 127 -2.22 15.53 -2.00
N VAL A 128 -1.78 14.39 -1.42
CA VAL A 128 -0.45 13.83 -1.72
C VAL A 128 -0.35 13.44 -3.18
N LEU A 129 -1.36 12.77 -3.75
CA LEU A 129 -1.36 12.37 -5.16
C LEU A 129 -1.23 13.58 -6.09
N ALA A 130 -2.04 14.61 -5.89
CA ALA A 130 -2.00 15.85 -6.68
C ALA A 130 -0.63 16.55 -6.59
N SER A 131 0.05 16.50 -5.44
CA SER A 131 1.39 17.07 -5.27
C SER A 131 2.49 16.31 -6.03
N ARG A 132 2.23 15.07 -6.45
CA ARG A 132 3.17 14.23 -7.20
C ARG A 132 2.86 14.22 -8.70
N GLU A 133 1.58 14.29 -9.07
CA GLU A 133 1.15 14.41 -10.46
C GLU A 133 1.49 15.78 -11.06
N GLY A 134 1.64 16.81 -10.22
CA GLY A 134 2.06 18.16 -10.61
C GLY A 134 3.51 18.33 -11.08
N ASP A 135 4.32 17.26 -11.14
CA ASP A 135 5.65 17.29 -11.75
C ASP A 135 5.75 16.33 -12.94
N PRO A 136 5.36 16.76 -14.16
CA PRO A 136 5.69 16.03 -15.39
C PRO A 136 7.15 16.21 -15.84
N SER A 137 8.07 16.71 -14.99
CA SER A 137 9.39 17.18 -15.45
C SER A 137 10.58 16.85 -14.54
N GLY A 138 10.88 15.55 -14.45
CA GLY A 138 12.26 15.09 -14.29
C GLY A 138 13.10 15.35 -15.55
N THR A 139 13.31 16.61 -15.95
CA THR A 139 14.34 16.99 -16.92
C THR A 139 15.00 18.31 -16.52
N ARG A 140 15.85 18.24 -15.50
CA ARG A 140 16.99 19.16 -15.36
C ARG A 140 18.26 18.33 -15.30
N ARG A 141 18.67 17.78 -16.46
CA ARG A 141 20.07 17.41 -16.64
C ARG A 141 20.89 18.69 -16.76
N SER A 142 21.68 18.92 -15.72
CA SER A 142 22.94 19.65 -15.78
C SER A 142 23.69 19.32 -17.08
N GLY A 143 23.99 20.36 -17.84
CA GLY A 143 24.67 20.30 -19.14
C GLY A 143 25.15 21.69 -19.53
N ARG A 144 25.94 22.27 -18.62
CA ARG A 144 26.80 23.43 -18.83
C ARG A 144 27.50 23.33 -20.19
N GLN A 145 27.24 24.26 -21.10
CA GLN A 145 28.20 24.66 -22.11
C GLN A 145 28.00 26.15 -22.40
N SER A 146 28.99 26.90 -21.92
CA SER A 146 29.17 28.33 -22.08
C SER A 146 29.20 28.72 -23.56
N SER A 147 28.62 29.87 -23.89
CA SER A 147 29.09 30.67 -25.03
C SER A 147 30.60 30.90 -24.93
N PRO A 148 31.22 31.18 -26.07
CA PRO A 148 31.75 32.53 -26.20
C PRO A 148 31.26 33.26 -27.44
N VAL A 149 31.12 34.55 -27.22
CA VAL A 149 31.00 35.67 -28.16
C VAL A 149 32.20 35.67 -29.10
N GLU A 150 32.01 35.96 -30.38
CA GLU A 150 32.96 36.77 -31.16
C GLU A 150 32.28 37.44 -32.38
N VAL A 151 32.41 38.77 -32.38
CA VAL A 151 32.39 39.85 -33.40
C VAL A 151 31.49 39.72 -34.64
#